data_AF-A0A3D8ZBD6-F1
#
_entry.id   AF-A0A3D8ZBD6-F1
#
_cell.length_a   1.000
_cell.length_b   1.000
_cell.length_c   1.000
_cell.angle_alpha   90.00
_cell.angle_beta   90.00
_cell.angle_gamma   90.00
#
_symmetry.space_group_name_H-M   'P 1'
#
loop_
_entity.id
_entity.type
_entity.pdbx_description
1 polymer ?
#
loop_
_entity_poly.entity_id
_entity_poly.type
_entity_poly.pdbx_seq_one_letter_code
_entity_poly.pdbx_strand_id
1 'polypeptide(L)'
;MKLKRFLIFLMLAPSISISTPATVDATVKSPTFHGVKIHWEYGRTFFTYSYSIVQTGRFTHSATANSTFSGWKRPGVKAVAKQYVGWRSAVAYWNCR
;
A
#
# COMPACT_ATOMS: atom_id res chain seq x y z
N MET A 1 -32.34 16.18 -34.45
CA MET A 1 -31.14 16.84 -33.89
C MET A 1 -30.77 16.41 -32.46
N LYS A 2 -31.63 15.69 -31.71
CA LYS A 2 -31.36 15.32 -30.30
C LYS A 2 -30.51 14.05 -30.12
N LEU A 3 -30.62 13.07 -31.03
CA LEU A 3 -29.91 11.78 -30.94
C LEU A 3 -28.41 11.87 -31.26
N LYS A 4 -28.03 12.66 -32.28
CA LYS A 4 -26.60 12.91 -32.61
C LYS A 4 -25.84 13.59 -31.46
N ARG A 5 -26.48 14.54 -30.77
CA ARG A 5 -25.88 15.22 -29.61
C ARG A 5 -25.74 14.29 -28.40
N PHE A 6 -26.69 13.36 -28.21
CA PHE A 6 -26.62 12.34 -27.18
C PHE A 6 -25.51 11.30 -27.43
N LEU A 7 -25.33 10.88 -28.68
CA LEU A 7 -24.24 9.99 -29.09
C LEU A 7 -22.85 10.63 -28.93
N ILE A 8 -22.73 11.93 -29.24
CA ILE A 8 -21.48 12.68 -29.02
C ILE A 8 -21.16 12.78 -27.52
N PHE A 9 -22.16 13.02 -26.67
CA PHE A 9 -21.98 13.02 -25.21
C PHE A 9 -21.59 11.64 -24.66
N LEU A 10 -22.20 10.56 -25.18
CA LEU A 10 -21.92 9.18 -24.76
C LEU A 10 -20.51 8.72 -25.18
N MET A 11 -19.97 9.26 -26.28
CA MET A 11 -18.62 8.93 -26.76
C MET A 11 -17.51 9.82 -26.19
N LEU A 12 -17.82 11.02 -25.67
CA LEU A 12 -16.84 11.89 -24.99
C LEU A 12 -16.69 11.60 -23.49
N ALA A 13 -17.71 11.00 -22.85
CA ALA A 13 -17.71 10.71 -21.42
C ALA A 13 -16.67 9.65 -20.96
N PRO A 14 -16.34 8.57 -21.72
CA PRO A 14 -15.38 7.58 -21.25
C PRO A 14 -13.91 7.98 -21.45
N SER A 15 -13.61 9.03 -22.23
CA SER A 15 -12.23 9.44 -22.52
C SER A 15 -11.51 10.19 -21.37
N ILE A 16 -12.19 10.49 -20.27
CA ILE A 16 -11.61 11.22 -19.12
C ILE A 16 -11.36 10.30 -17.90
N SER A 17 -11.82 9.05 -17.91
CA SER A 17 -11.91 8.24 -16.67
C SER A 17 -10.74 7.29 -16.37
N ILE A 18 -9.64 7.28 -17.13
CA ILE A 18 -8.52 6.32 -16.91
C ILE A 18 -7.23 7.00 -16.43
N SER A 19 -7.19 8.32 -16.26
CA SER A 19 -5.99 9.02 -15.81
C SER A 19 -5.90 9.26 -14.31
N THR A 20 -6.82 8.74 -13.48
CA THR A 20 -6.57 8.73 -12.04
C THR A 20 -5.46 7.71 -11.76
N PRO A 21 -4.23 8.13 -11.41
CA PRO A 21 -3.29 7.18 -10.85
C PRO A 21 -4.02 6.55 -9.67
N ALA A 22 -4.11 5.22 -9.64
CA ALA A 22 -4.61 4.51 -8.47
C ALA A 22 -3.82 5.08 -7.29
N THR A 23 -4.43 5.96 -6.49
CA THR A 23 -3.70 6.72 -5.49
C THR A 23 -3.22 5.70 -4.49
N VAL A 24 -1.94 5.35 -4.58
CA VAL A 24 -1.29 4.54 -3.57
C VAL A 24 -1.14 5.50 -2.41
N ASP A 25 -1.98 5.34 -1.40
CA ASP A 25 -1.77 6.03 -0.13
C ASP A 25 -0.59 5.31 0.54
N ALA A 26 0.61 5.67 0.06
CA ALA A 26 1.88 5.09 0.43
C ALA A 26 2.54 6.05 1.44
N THR A 27 2.55 5.65 2.71
CA THR A 27 3.29 6.36 3.73
C THR A 27 4.64 5.68 3.95
N VAL A 28 5.71 6.44 3.76
CA VAL A 28 7.05 6.03 4.17
C VAL A 28 7.36 6.67 5.53
N LYS A 29 7.76 5.86 6.51
CA LYS A 29 8.27 6.30 7.81
C LYS A 29 9.63 5.67 8.08
N SER A 30 10.42 6.38 8.88
CA SER A 30 11.71 5.90 9.37
C SER A 30 11.73 5.85 10.90
N PRO A 31 10.97 4.91 11.51
CA PRO A 31 10.98 4.78 12.97
C PRO A 31 12.36 4.36 13.48
N THR A 32 12.63 4.68 14.74
CA THR A 32 13.90 4.35 15.39
C THR A 32 13.72 3.13 16.30
N PHE A 33 14.56 2.12 16.16
CA PHE A 33 14.65 0.98 17.07
C PHE A 33 16.11 0.83 17.53
N HIS A 34 16.35 0.87 18.85
CA HIS A 34 17.68 0.83 19.45
C HIS A 34 18.68 1.82 18.80
N GLY A 35 18.23 3.06 18.56
CA GLY A 35 19.06 4.10 17.94
C GLY A 35 19.27 3.96 16.43
N VAL A 36 18.68 2.96 15.77
CA VAL A 36 18.81 2.71 14.33
C VAL A 36 17.52 3.08 13.62
N LYS A 37 17.63 3.78 12.49
CA LYS A 37 16.50 4.03 11.59
C LYS A 37 16.11 2.75 10.85
N ILE A 38 14.84 2.40 10.93
CA ILE A 38 14.23 1.28 10.23
C ILE A 38 13.49 1.85 9.03
N HIS A 39 13.66 1.27 7.85
CA HIS A 39 12.87 1.66 6.69
C HIS A 39 11.52 0.97 6.77
N TRP A 40 10.43 1.73 6.81
CA TRP A 40 9.07 1.20 6.85
C TRP A 40 8.17 1.93 5.86
N GLU A 41 7.67 1.20 4.88
CA GLU A 41 6.68 1.68 3.92
C GLU A 41 5.37 0.92 4.14
N TYR A 42 4.26 1.63 4.21
CA TYR A 42 2.96 1.03 4.44
C TYR A 42 1.82 1.86 3.88
N GLY A 43 0.66 1.23 3.74
CA GLY A 43 -0.57 1.93 3.45
C GLY A 43 -1.52 1.10 2.63
N ARG A 44 -2.09 1.68 1.58
CA ARG A 44 -3.13 1.05 0.76
C ARG A 44 -2.85 1.16 -0.73
N THR A 45 -3.01 0.04 -1.44
CA THR A 45 -2.90 -0.05 -2.90
C THR A 45 -4.26 -0.40 -3.52
N PHE A 46 -4.57 0.16 -4.69
CA PHE A 46 -5.82 -0.09 -5.44
C PHE A 46 -7.09 0.08 -4.59
N PHE A 47 -7.06 0.98 -3.61
CA PHE A 47 -8.14 1.21 -2.63
C PHE A 47 -8.58 0.00 -1.78
N THR A 48 -8.04 -1.19 -2.02
CA THR A 48 -8.62 -2.45 -1.52
C THR A 48 -7.62 -3.37 -0.84
N TYR A 49 -6.32 -3.13 -1.01
CA TYR A 49 -5.27 -3.91 -0.36
C TYR A 49 -4.51 -3.06 0.65
N SER A 50 -4.40 -3.55 1.88
CA SER A 50 -3.42 -3.03 2.83
C SER A 50 -2.06 -3.68 2.58
N TYR A 51 -0.99 -2.92 2.78
CA TYR A 51 0.37 -3.45 2.72
C TYR A 51 1.27 -2.85 3.82
N SER A 52 2.30 -3.60 4.16
CA SER A 52 3.37 -3.20 5.08
C SER A 52 4.69 -3.83 4.59
N ILE A 53 5.72 -3.01 4.43
CA ILE A 53 7.04 -3.38 3.95
C ILE A 53 8.06 -2.82 4.91
N VAL A 54 8.83 -3.69 5.55
CA VAL A 54 9.88 -3.31 6.50
C VAL A 54 11.21 -3.81 5.99
N GLN A 55 12.24 -2.98 6.11
CA GLN A 55 13.61 -3.38 5.87
C GLN A 55 14.53 -2.80 6.96
N THR A 56 15.40 -3.65 7.48
CA THR A 56 16.60 -3.23 8.19
C THR A 56 17.74 -4.22 7.97
N GLY A 57 18.97 -3.70 7.91
CA GLY A 57 20.19 -4.50 7.86
C GLY A 57 20.71 -4.96 9.23
N ARG A 58 20.09 -4.53 10.34
CA ARG A 58 20.66 -4.74 11.70
C ARG A 58 19.87 -5.70 12.58
N PHE A 59 18.55 -5.84 12.37
CA PHE A 59 17.69 -6.61 13.27
C PHE A 59 16.84 -7.63 12.53
N THR A 60 16.42 -8.66 13.27
CA THR A 60 15.37 -9.54 12.79
C THR A 60 14.07 -8.76 12.81
N HIS A 61 13.36 -8.71 11.70
CA HIS A 61 12.22 -7.81 11.57
C HIS A 61 11.06 -8.49 10.87
N SER A 62 9.87 -7.90 11.03
CA SER A 62 8.66 -8.39 10.40
C SER A 62 7.72 -7.24 10.09
N ALA A 63 6.93 -7.45 9.04
CA ALA A 63 5.83 -6.59 8.64
C ALA A 63 4.50 -7.31 8.83
N THR A 64 3.47 -6.56 9.22
CA THR A 64 2.08 -7.04 9.29
C THR A 64 1.17 -6.05 8.56
N ALA A 65 0.32 -6.56 7.68
CA ALA A 65 -0.75 -5.81 7.03
C ALA A 65 -2.08 -6.39 7.51
N ASN A 66 -2.84 -5.62 8.28
CA ASN A 66 -4.02 -6.05 9.02
C ASN A 66 -3.73 -7.32 9.86
N SER A 67 -4.24 -8.49 9.45
CA SER A 67 -4.03 -9.77 10.12
C SER A 67 -2.96 -10.64 9.43
N THR A 68 -2.40 -10.19 8.31
CA THR A 68 -1.41 -10.96 7.54
C THR A 68 -0.02 -10.65 8.02
N PHE A 69 0.66 -11.67 8.54
CA PHE A 69 2.02 -11.60 9.04
C PHE A 69 3.03 -12.11 8.01
N SER A 70 4.09 -11.36 7.77
CA SER A 70 5.15 -11.73 6.81
C SER A 70 6.12 -12.82 7.32
N GLY A 71 6.04 -13.17 8.60
CA GLY A 71 7.07 -13.95 9.28
C GLY A 71 8.25 -13.07 9.73
N TRP A 72 9.06 -13.61 10.63
CA TRP A 72 10.33 -12.98 10.98
C TRP A 72 11.34 -13.18 9.84
N LYS A 73 11.96 -12.08 9.40
CA LYS A 73 13.01 -12.06 8.38
C LYS A 73 14.34 -11.70 9.02
N ARG A 74 15.40 -12.34 8.51
CA ARG A 74 16.78 -12.05 8.91
C ARG A 74 17.15 -10.61 8.50
N PRO A 75 18.12 -9.97 9.17
CA PRO A 75 18.64 -8.68 8.74
C PRO A 75 19.04 -8.70 7.26
N GLY A 76 18.71 -7.62 6.54
CA GLY A 76 18.96 -7.49 5.11
C GLY A 76 17.88 -8.08 4.20
N VAL A 77 17.00 -8.95 4.71
CA VAL A 77 15.91 -9.54 3.93
C VAL A 77 14.63 -8.74 4.12
N LYS A 78 14.06 -8.22 3.03
CA LYS A 78 12.82 -7.44 3.06
C LYS A 78 11.65 -8.26 3.63
N ALA A 79 10.96 -7.72 4.64
CA ALA A 79 9.71 -8.27 5.14
C ALA A 79 8.53 -7.59 4.44
N VAL A 80 7.66 -8.38 3.79
CA VAL A 80 6.51 -7.87 3.02
C VAL A 80 5.25 -8.59 3.48
N ALA A 81 4.23 -7.82 3.87
CA ALA A 81 2.88 -8.31 4.14
C ALA A 81 1.87 -7.52 3.29
N LYS A 82 0.86 -8.23 2.77
CA LYS A 82 -0.23 -7.65 1.99
C LYS A 82 -1.52 -8.41 2.28
N GLN A 83 -2.62 -7.69 2.46
CA GLN A 83 -3.93 -8.26 2.72
C GLN A 83 -5.02 -7.53 1.94
N TYR A 84 -5.96 -8.28 1.34
CA TYR A 84 -7.19 -7.69 0.83
C TYR A 84 -8.08 -7.27 2.01
N VAL A 85 -8.45 -6.00 2.04
CA VAL A 85 -9.30 -5.39 3.07
C VAL A 85 -10.59 -4.80 2.50
N GLY A 86 -10.73 -4.74 1.17
CA GLY A 86 -11.85 -4.06 0.52
C GLY A 86 -11.95 -2.62 1.04
N TRP A 87 -13.13 -2.24 1.53
CA TRP A 87 -13.38 -0.92 2.11
C TRP A 87 -13.00 -0.79 3.60
N ARG A 88 -12.60 -1.90 4.26
CA ARG A 88 -12.20 -1.87 5.68
C ARG A 88 -10.87 -1.16 5.83
N SER A 89 -10.66 -0.51 6.98
CA SER A 89 -9.42 0.22 7.31
C SER A 89 -8.16 -0.60 7.06
N ALA A 90 -7.21 -0.01 6.33
CA ALA A 90 -5.87 -0.54 6.15
C ALA A 90 -5.05 -0.19 7.39
N VAL A 91 -4.52 -1.20 8.06
CA VAL A 91 -3.70 -1.02 9.27
C VAL A 91 -2.41 -1.77 9.08
N ALA A 92 -1.29 -1.11 9.33
CA ALA A 92 0.02 -1.70 9.15
C ALA A 92 0.84 -1.62 10.44
N TYR A 93 1.60 -2.68 10.69
CA TYR A 93 2.55 -2.76 11.79
C TYR A 93 3.92 -3.19 11.27
N TRP A 94 4.93 -2.87 12.07
CA TRP A 94 6.30 -3.33 11.91
C TRP A 94 6.82 -3.75 13.29
N ASN A 95 7.69 -4.76 13.32
CA ASN A 95 8.39 -5.16 14.54
C ASN A 95 9.87 -5.43 14.25
N CYS A 96 10.72 -5.16 15.23
CA CYS A 96 12.12 -5.55 15.26
C CYS A 96 12.43 -6.32 16.55
N ARG A 97 13.37 -7.24 16.48
CA ARG A 97 13.97 -7.94 17.62
C ARG A 97 15.43 -8.31 17.34
#